data_AF-A0A7K0FVH0-F1
#
_entry.id   AF-A0A7K0FVH0-F1
#
_cell.length_a   1.000
_cell.length_b   1.000
_cell.length_c   1.000
_cell.angle_alpha   90.00
_cell.angle_beta   90.00
_cell.angle_gamma   90.00
#
_symmetry.space_group_name_H-M   'P 1'
#
loop_
_entity.id
_entity.type
_entity.pdbx_description
1 polymer ?
#
loop_
_entity_poly.entity_id
_entity_poly.type
_entity_poly.pdbx_seq_one_letter_code
_entity_poly.pdbx_strand_id
1 'polypeptide(L)'
;MVSNLIKLSLGSLFILSIYSCKGKPKYVKPIIEKKEKKVIDTCRYYAYDAGQIISNLSCKFCHLSPDVAEKDDRGWATFRGLARMDSLKIVDYTFTKKHKGWFSENGPYKTARMDTLSDCEIRNVIRYIKDSDRNIPLPGQ
;
A
#
# COMPACT_ATOMS: atom_id res chain seq x y z
N MET A 1 -22.38 54.00 -32.92
CA MET A 1 -23.29 52.83 -32.90
C MET A 1 -23.02 52.01 -31.66
N VAL A 2 -24.09 51.50 -31.07
CA VAL A 2 -24.29 51.07 -29.68
C VAL A 2 -23.37 49.91 -29.25
N SER A 3 -22.76 50.02 -28.07
CA SER A 3 -22.26 48.87 -27.30
C SER A 3 -22.97 48.86 -25.96
N ASN A 4 -23.94 47.97 -25.83
CA ASN A 4 -24.71 47.75 -24.62
C ASN A 4 -23.83 47.04 -23.59
N LEU A 5 -23.51 47.74 -22.51
CA LEU A 5 -23.00 47.13 -21.27
C LEU A 5 -24.11 46.27 -20.66
N ILE A 6 -23.99 44.96 -20.79
CA ILE A 6 -24.81 44.00 -20.07
C ILE A 6 -24.39 44.07 -18.59
N LYS A 7 -25.04 44.95 -17.82
CA LYS A 7 -25.08 44.90 -16.35
C LYS A 7 -25.92 43.68 -15.94
N LEU A 8 -25.33 42.50 -15.98
CA LEU A 8 -25.91 41.31 -15.34
C LEU A 8 -25.62 41.40 -13.85
N SER A 9 -26.63 41.92 -13.14
CA SER A 9 -26.77 41.89 -11.69
C SER A 9 -26.42 40.50 -11.15
N LEU A 10 -25.35 40.41 -10.35
CA LEU A 10 -24.95 39.22 -9.59
C LEU A 10 -26.01 38.76 -8.55
N GLY A 11 -27.15 39.46 -8.43
CA GLY A 11 -28.18 39.18 -7.44
C GLY A 11 -29.16 38.06 -7.79
N SER A 12 -29.13 37.52 -9.02
CA SER A 12 -30.16 36.55 -9.47
C SER A 12 -29.75 35.07 -9.41
N LEU A 13 -28.51 34.72 -9.07
CA LEU A 13 -28.05 33.33 -9.09
C LEU A 13 -28.12 32.58 -7.75
N PHE A 14 -28.61 33.21 -6.69
CA PHE A 14 -28.59 32.63 -5.33
C PHE A 14 -29.91 32.00 -4.84
N ILE A 15 -30.98 32.01 -5.65
CA ILE A 15 -32.32 31.61 -5.17
C ILE A 15 -32.69 30.14 -5.51
N LEU A 16 -31.88 29.41 -6.29
CA LEU A 16 -32.23 28.05 -6.72
C LEU A 16 -31.61 26.91 -5.88
N SER A 17 -30.92 27.20 -4.77
CA SER A 17 -30.14 26.17 -4.04
C SER A 17 -30.87 25.47 -2.89
N ILE A 18 -32.13 25.79 -2.58
CA ILE A 18 -32.81 25.31 -1.35
C ILE A 18 -33.91 24.24 -1.55
N TYR A 19 -34.11 23.74 -2.78
CA TYR A 19 -35.17 22.76 -3.05
C TYR A 19 -34.72 21.30 -3.26
N SER A 20 -33.44 20.97 -3.08
CA SER A 20 -33.01 19.57 -3.14
C SER A 20 -32.99 18.92 -1.75
N CYS A 21 -33.76 17.83 -1.63
CA CYS A 21 -33.84 16.87 -0.52
C CYS A 21 -34.96 17.11 0.53
N LYS A 22 -36.23 17.03 0.12
CA LYS A 22 -37.33 16.53 0.99
C LYS A 22 -37.64 15.06 0.72
N GLY A 23 -36.63 14.20 0.77
CA GLY A 23 -36.83 12.75 0.88
C GLY A 23 -36.86 12.39 2.37
N LYS A 24 -38.01 11.96 2.90
CA LYS A 24 -38.09 11.42 4.27
C LYS A 24 -37.08 10.26 4.37
N PRO A 25 -36.15 10.25 5.34
CA PRO A 25 -35.28 9.10 5.51
C PRO A 25 -36.15 7.89 5.87
N LYS A 26 -36.09 6.84 5.06
CA LYS A 26 -36.62 5.53 5.47
C LYS A 26 -35.87 5.13 6.73
N TYR A 27 -36.60 4.76 7.78
CA TYR A 27 -36.02 4.23 9.01
C TYR A 27 -35.29 2.91 8.69
N VAL A 28 -34.00 3.02 8.38
CA VAL A 28 -33.10 1.88 8.35
C VAL A 28 -32.84 1.58 9.82
N LYS A 29 -33.24 0.37 10.27
CA LYS A 29 -32.88 -0.14 11.60
C LYS A 29 -31.39 0.18 11.83
N PRO A 30 -30.99 0.71 12.99
CA PRO A 30 -29.58 0.85 13.28
C PRO A 30 -28.97 -0.53 13.10
N ILE A 31 -28.17 -0.67 12.04
CA ILE A 31 -27.24 -1.77 11.92
C ILE A 31 -26.40 -1.58 13.16
N ILE A 32 -26.63 -2.43 14.16
CA ILE A 32 -25.80 -2.61 15.34
C ILE A 32 -24.40 -2.29 14.87
N GLU A 33 -23.82 -1.21 15.40
CA GLU A 33 -22.44 -0.82 15.15
C GLU A 33 -21.65 -2.12 15.28
N LYS A 34 -21.30 -2.74 14.15
CA LYS A 34 -20.18 -3.65 14.13
C LYS A 34 -19.08 -2.71 14.49
N LYS A 35 -18.73 -2.65 15.79
CA LYS A 35 -17.44 -2.15 16.25
C LYS A 35 -16.49 -2.67 15.21
N GLU A 36 -16.03 -1.79 14.32
CA GLU A 36 -14.87 -2.09 13.51
C GLU A 36 -13.84 -2.38 14.59
N LYS A 37 -13.61 -3.68 14.85
CA LYS A 37 -12.60 -4.10 15.79
C LYS A 37 -11.37 -3.46 15.18
N LYS A 38 -10.91 -2.36 15.77
CA LYS A 38 -9.67 -1.70 15.42
C LYS A 38 -8.69 -2.86 15.34
N VAL A 39 -8.27 -3.22 14.15
CA VAL A 39 -7.32 -4.32 13.97
C VAL A 39 -6.03 -3.72 14.50
N ILE A 40 -5.83 -3.86 15.80
CA ILE A 40 -4.60 -3.44 16.46
C ILE A 40 -3.57 -4.42 15.92
N ASP A 41 -2.62 -3.89 15.16
CA ASP A 41 -1.47 -4.67 14.77
C ASP A 41 -0.71 -5.05 16.05
N THR A 42 -0.77 -6.34 16.38
CA THR A 42 -0.11 -6.92 17.54
C THR A 42 1.29 -7.41 17.20
N CYS A 43 1.67 -7.39 15.92
CA CYS A 43 2.99 -7.83 15.49
C CYS A 43 4.04 -6.79 15.91
N ARG A 44 4.99 -7.23 16.74
CA ARG A 44 6.13 -6.39 17.10
C ARG A 44 7.07 -6.29 15.91
N TYR A 45 7.35 -5.08 15.46
CA TYR A 45 8.26 -4.82 14.35
C TYR A 45 9.68 -4.56 14.85
N TYR A 46 10.63 -5.34 14.34
CA TYR A 46 12.06 -5.11 14.47
C TYR A 46 12.69 -5.11 13.08
N ALA A 47 13.33 -3.99 12.72
CA ALA A 47 13.95 -3.83 11.41
C ALA A 47 15.06 -4.86 11.16
N TYR A 48 15.82 -5.21 12.20
CA TYR A 48 16.88 -6.23 12.11
C TYR A 48 16.32 -7.61 11.73
N ASP A 49 15.29 -8.08 12.43
CA ASP A 49 14.68 -9.41 12.18
C ASP A 49 14.07 -9.48 10.78
N ALA A 50 13.34 -8.43 10.38
CA ALA A 50 12.79 -8.34 9.03
C ALA A 50 13.90 -8.29 7.96
N GLY A 51 15.01 -7.59 8.24
CA GLY A 51 16.19 -7.55 7.39
C GLY A 51 16.88 -8.91 7.24
N GLN A 52 16.94 -9.71 8.31
CA GLN A 52 17.44 -11.08 8.27
C GLN A 52 16.57 -11.98 7.39
N ILE A 53 15.24 -11.87 7.49
CA ILE A 53 14.31 -12.61 6.63
C ILE A 53 14.52 -12.22 5.16
N ILE A 54 14.59 -10.92 4.85
CA ILE A 54 14.88 -10.40 3.50
C ILE A 54 16.20 -10.97 2.95
N SER A 55 17.23 -11.06 3.80
CA SER A 55 18.54 -11.61 3.43
C SER A 55 18.48 -13.11 3.17
N ASN A 56 17.84 -13.88 4.05
CA ASN A 56 17.71 -15.33 3.94
C ASN A 56 16.89 -15.75 2.71
N LEU A 57 15.92 -14.93 2.32
CA LEU A 57 15.13 -15.11 1.09
C LEU A 57 15.83 -14.58 -0.16
N SER A 58 17.05 -14.04 -0.02
CA SER A 58 17.84 -13.47 -1.11
C SER A 58 17.12 -12.38 -1.91
N CYS A 59 16.18 -11.65 -1.30
CA CYS A 59 15.36 -10.67 -2.03
C CYS A 59 16.22 -9.57 -2.66
N LYS A 60 17.32 -9.19 -2.01
CA LYS A 60 18.26 -8.16 -2.48
C LYS A 60 19.06 -8.56 -3.73
N PHE A 61 19.11 -9.84 -4.09
CA PHE A 61 19.77 -10.28 -5.32
C PHE A 61 18.98 -9.88 -6.57
N CYS A 62 17.66 -9.90 -6.46
CA CYS A 62 16.75 -9.50 -7.55
C CYS A 62 16.30 -8.06 -7.41
N HIS A 63 15.98 -7.61 -6.20
CA HIS A 63 15.46 -6.29 -5.94
C HIS A 63 16.57 -5.40 -5.41
N LEU A 64 17.09 -4.51 -6.25
CA LEU A 64 18.20 -3.63 -5.87
C LEU A 64 17.84 -2.69 -4.72
N SER A 65 18.80 -2.49 -3.80
CA SER A 65 18.70 -1.62 -2.63
C SER A 65 20.11 -1.12 -2.25
N PRO A 66 20.31 0.19 -1.96
CA PRO A 66 19.37 1.30 -2.10
C PRO A 66 19.42 1.89 -3.51
N ASP A 67 18.58 1.40 -4.42
CA ASP A 67 18.44 2.02 -5.74
C ASP A 67 17.39 3.15 -5.69
N VAL A 68 17.70 4.28 -6.32
CA VAL A 68 16.82 5.45 -6.40
C VAL A 68 15.72 5.27 -7.45
N ALA A 69 15.93 4.44 -8.47
CA ALA A 69 14.94 4.15 -9.49
C ALA A 69 13.86 3.20 -8.93
N GLU A 70 12.65 3.22 -9.49
CA GLU A 70 11.59 2.27 -9.10
C GLU A 70 11.75 0.89 -9.74
N LYS A 71 12.48 0.81 -10.86
CA LYS A 71 12.78 -0.43 -11.57
C LYS A 71 14.25 -0.47 -11.97
N ASP A 72 14.81 -1.67 -11.98
CA ASP A 72 16.15 -1.92 -12.51
C ASP A 72 16.13 -2.00 -14.06
N ASP A 73 17.31 -2.19 -14.65
CA ASP A 73 17.52 -2.36 -16.09
C ASP A 73 16.83 -3.60 -16.68
N ARG A 74 16.52 -4.60 -15.86
CA ARG A 74 15.75 -5.80 -16.21
C ARG A 74 14.24 -5.58 -16.07
N GLY A 75 13.81 -4.39 -15.65
CA GLY A 75 12.41 -4.02 -15.43
C GLY A 75 11.80 -4.59 -14.14
N TRP A 76 12.61 -5.16 -13.25
CA TRP A 76 12.18 -5.63 -11.93
C TRP A 76 12.05 -4.45 -10.98
N ALA A 77 11.03 -4.47 -10.11
CA ALA A 77 10.88 -3.41 -9.12
C ALA A 77 12.08 -3.39 -8.17
N THR A 78 12.67 -2.23 -7.91
CA THR A 78 13.68 -2.09 -6.84
C THR A 78 12.98 -2.12 -5.47
N PHE A 79 13.74 -2.09 -4.36
CA PHE A 79 13.11 -1.92 -3.04
C PHE A 79 12.29 -0.64 -2.94
N ARG A 80 12.70 0.43 -3.62
CA ARG A 80 11.93 1.68 -3.70
C ARG A 80 10.64 1.51 -4.51
N GLY A 81 10.71 0.83 -5.65
CA GLY A 81 9.52 0.52 -6.46
C GLY A 81 8.53 -0.35 -5.70
N LEU A 82 9.01 -1.38 -5.01
CA LEU A 82 8.19 -2.22 -4.13
C LEU A 82 7.57 -1.39 -2.99
N ALA A 83 8.35 -0.50 -2.36
CA ALA A 83 7.89 0.37 -1.28
C ALA A 83 6.76 1.32 -1.72
N ARG A 84 6.63 1.65 -3.00
CA ARG A 84 5.54 2.48 -3.53
C ARG A 84 4.27 1.70 -3.88
N MET A 85 4.34 0.38 -3.94
CA MET A 85 3.15 -0.45 -4.15
C MET A 85 2.25 -0.44 -2.91
N ASP A 86 0.96 -0.67 -3.15
CA ASP A 86 0.02 -0.96 -2.07
C ASP A 86 0.42 -2.25 -1.33
N SER A 87 0.27 -2.30 0.00
CA SER A 87 0.72 -3.44 0.79
C SER A 87 0.05 -4.76 0.38
N LEU A 88 -1.23 -4.73 -0.01
CA LEU A 88 -1.94 -5.92 -0.52
C LEU A 88 -1.38 -6.35 -1.87
N LYS A 89 -0.99 -5.38 -2.71
CA LYS A 89 -0.29 -5.67 -3.97
C LYS A 89 1.11 -6.23 -3.73
N ILE A 90 1.82 -5.83 -2.67
CA ILE A 90 3.13 -6.42 -2.33
C ILE A 90 2.94 -7.88 -1.94
N VAL A 91 1.90 -8.21 -1.15
CA VAL A 91 1.59 -9.59 -0.80
C VAL A 91 1.38 -10.42 -2.07
N ASP A 92 0.49 -9.97 -2.96
CA ASP A 92 0.19 -10.71 -4.19
C ASP A 92 1.41 -10.75 -5.16
N TYR A 93 2.13 -9.65 -5.28
CA TYR A 93 3.30 -9.58 -6.15
C TYR A 93 4.41 -10.53 -5.67
N THR A 94 4.72 -10.50 -4.36
CA THR A 94 5.85 -11.19 -3.75
C THR A 94 5.56 -12.67 -3.50
N PHE A 95 4.38 -13.01 -3.01
CA PHE A 95 4.13 -14.37 -2.53
C PHE A 95 3.37 -15.24 -3.54
N THR A 96 2.61 -14.67 -4.47
CA THR A 96 1.76 -15.46 -5.39
C THR A 96 2.12 -15.29 -6.87
N LYS A 97 2.31 -14.07 -7.37
CA LYS A 97 2.32 -13.81 -8.83
C LYS A 97 3.69 -13.86 -9.51
N LYS A 98 4.71 -13.22 -8.94
CA LYS A 98 6.00 -13.03 -9.65
C LYS A 98 7.01 -14.12 -9.42
N HIS A 99 7.02 -14.71 -8.23
CA HIS A 99 7.94 -15.81 -7.95
C HIS A 99 7.42 -17.17 -8.46
N LYS A 100 6.21 -17.27 -9.03
CA LYS A 100 5.71 -18.43 -9.81
C LYS A 100 6.08 -19.81 -9.22
N GLY A 101 5.86 -20.01 -7.93
CA GLY A 101 6.16 -21.28 -7.26
C GLY A 101 7.66 -21.58 -7.11
N TRP A 102 8.57 -20.63 -7.32
CA TRP A 102 10.00 -20.81 -7.11
C TRP A 102 10.33 -21.19 -5.67
N PHE A 103 9.54 -20.69 -4.72
CA PHE A 103 9.64 -21.00 -3.30
C PHE A 103 8.72 -22.14 -2.84
N SER A 104 7.92 -22.71 -3.76
CA SER A 104 7.07 -23.87 -3.46
C SER A 104 7.92 -25.11 -3.16
N GLU A 105 7.31 -26.15 -2.59
CA GLU A 105 7.97 -27.43 -2.30
C GLU A 105 8.70 -28.06 -3.51
N ASN A 106 8.24 -27.75 -4.73
CA ASN A 106 8.82 -28.26 -5.98
C ASN A 106 9.69 -27.23 -6.72
N GLY A 107 9.87 -26.03 -6.17
CA GLY A 107 10.60 -24.93 -6.79
C GLY A 107 12.12 -24.98 -6.58
N PRO A 108 12.90 -24.22 -7.38
CA PRO A 108 14.36 -24.07 -7.23
C PRO A 108 14.80 -23.54 -5.87
N TYR A 109 13.94 -22.79 -5.16
CA TYR A 109 14.20 -22.22 -3.84
C TYR A 109 13.33 -22.87 -2.75
N LYS A 110 12.91 -24.12 -2.93
CA LYS A 110 12.09 -24.87 -1.98
C LYS A 110 12.65 -24.97 -0.55
N THR A 111 13.95 -24.79 -0.38
CA THR A 111 14.60 -24.78 0.95
C THR A 111 14.46 -23.43 1.66
N ALA A 112 14.09 -22.37 0.94
CA ALA A 112 13.86 -21.06 1.51
C ALA A 112 12.47 -21.01 2.17
N ARG A 113 12.40 -20.40 3.35
CA ARG A 113 11.24 -20.45 4.26
C ARG A 113 10.06 -19.54 3.86
N MET A 114 10.00 -19.05 2.62
CA MET A 114 9.01 -18.05 2.17
C MET A 114 7.57 -18.48 2.47
N ASP A 115 7.23 -19.73 2.15
CA ASP A 115 5.87 -20.29 2.32
C ASP A 115 5.56 -20.67 3.78
N THR A 116 6.56 -20.61 4.66
CA THR A 116 6.44 -20.93 6.10
C THR A 116 6.54 -19.70 7.00
N LEU A 117 6.60 -18.50 6.43
CA LEU A 117 6.57 -17.27 7.21
C LEU A 117 5.22 -17.13 7.89
N SER A 118 5.24 -16.81 9.18
CA SER A 118 4.04 -16.42 9.91
C SER A 118 3.48 -15.10 9.40
N ASP A 119 2.19 -14.85 9.64
CA ASP A 119 1.53 -13.59 9.29
C ASP A 119 2.28 -12.35 9.82
N CYS A 120 2.87 -12.44 11.02
CA CYS A 120 3.64 -11.33 11.59
C CYS A 120 4.99 -11.14 10.88
N GLU A 121 5.68 -12.22 10.51
CA GLU A 121 6.90 -12.12 9.70
C GLU A 121 6.60 -11.50 8.34
N ILE A 122 5.53 -11.92 7.66
CA ILE A 122 5.09 -11.32 6.39
C ILE A 122 4.81 -9.82 6.55
N ARG A 123 4.05 -9.43 7.58
CA ARG A 123 3.77 -8.01 7.87
C ARG A 123 5.03 -7.22 8.18
N ASN A 124 5.96 -7.77 8.95
CA ASN A 124 7.24 -7.14 9.27
C ASN A 124 8.13 -6.98 8.03
N VAL A 125 8.17 -7.97 7.14
CA VAL A 125 8.88 -7.91 5.86
C VAL A 125 8.28 -6.82 4.97
N ILE A 126 6.95 -6.76 4.83
CA ILE A 126 6.28 -5.70 4.07
C ILE A 126 6.61 -4.34 4.68
N ARG A 127 6.56 -4.21 6.00
CA ARG A 127 6.90 -2.97 6.68
C ARG A 127 8.34 -2.53 6.37
N TYR A 128 9.29 -3.46 6.45
CA TYR A 128 10.68 -3.22 6.10
C TYR A 128 10.84 -2.75 4.64
N ILE A 129 10.15 -3.37 3.69
CA ILE A 129 10.12 -2.92 2.29
C ILE A 129 9.57 -1.50 2.20
N LYS A 130 8.41 -1.22 2.80
CA LYS A 130 7.78 0.11 2.78
C LYS A 130 8.65 1.21 3.40
N ASP A 131 9.50 0.86 4.36
CA ASP A 131 10.42 1.80 4.98
C ASP A 131 11.58 2.21 4.04
N SER A 132 11.78 1.50 2.91
CA SER A 132 12.82 1.81 1.91
C SER A 132 12.53 3.05 1.03
N ASP A 133 11.29 3.55 0.98
CA ASP A 133 10.96 4.85 0.34
C ASP A 133 10.71 5.94 1.39
N ARG A 134 11.00 5.68 2.67
CA ARG A 134 10.95 6.68 3.72
C ARG A 134 12.35 7.26 3.92
N ASN A 135 12.43 8.57 4.09
CA ASN A 135 13.63 9.23 4.62
C ASN A 135 13.73 8.94 6.13
N ILE A 136 13.96 7.68 6.49
CA ILE A 136 14.31 7.29 7.85
C ILE A 136 15.84 7.28 7.91
N PRO A 137 16.47 8.03 8.83
CA PRO A 137 17.89 7.88 9.07
C PRO A 137 18.17 6.43 9.42
N LEU A 138 18.91 5.71 8.58
CA LEU A 138 19.41 4.40 8.96
C LEU A 138 20.35 4.61 10.16
N PRO A 139 20.19 3.85 11.26
CA PRO A 139 21.18 3.88 12.32
C PRO A 139 22.53 3.51 11.69
N GLY A 140 23.52 4.40 11.85
CA GLY A 140 24.86 4.21 11.29
C GLY A 140 25.40 2.83 11.66
N GLN A 141 25.90 2.10 10.66
CA GLN A 141 26.68 0.88 10.87
C GLN A 141 28.04 1.22 11.46
#